data_AF-A0A091RAN3-F1
#
_entry.id   AF-A0A091RAN3-F1
#
_cell.length_a   1.000
_cell.length_b   1.000
_cell.length_c   1.000
_cell.angle_alpha   90.00
_cell.angle_beta   90.00
_cell.angle_gamma   90.00
#
_symmetry.space_group_name_H-M   'P 1'
#
loop_
_entity.id
_entity.type
_entity.pdbx_description
1 polymer ?
#
loop_
_entity_poly.entity_id
_entity_poly.type
_entity_poly.pdbx_seq_one_letter_code
_entity_poly.pdbx_strand_id
1 'polypeptide(L)'
;RGSFVANIAKDLGLTREELSARQARLVHEGEKQYLQLNPHTGDLVVREQMDREELCGQSEPCLLRFEVLLESPLQSFRAEVSLTDINDHAPVFLNKEIVLKIPESAMPEARFLLESAQDSDVGNNSLQHYSISSNDYFRIYTQRRSDGRRYAELMLDRALDREKQPEVAFSVMAVDGGSPPRSGTALIRVVVLD
;
A
#
# COMPACT_ATOMS: atom_id res chain seq x y z
N ARG A 1 17.06 13.13 3.02
CA ARG A 1 17.67 13.68 4.26
C ARG A 1 17.85 15.18 4.09
N GLY A 2 17.67 15.97 5.16
CA GLY A 2 17.74 17.42 5.15
C GLY A 2 16.49 18.14 4.63
N SER A 3 15.45 17.40 4.23
CA SER A 3 14.21 17.98 3.72
C SER A 3 13.47 18.71 4.84
N PHE A 4 13.02 19.94 4.56
CA PHE A 4 12.20 20.73 5.47
C PHE A 4 10.82 20.09 5.68
N VAL A 5 10.36 20.04 6.92
CA VAL A 5 9.04 19.55 7.30
C VAL A 5 8.16 20.72 7.77
N ALA A 6 8.61 21.45 8.80
CA ALA A 6 7.87 22.55 9.41
C ALA A 6 8.83 23.50 10.15
N ASN A 7 8.36 24.69 10.54
CA ASN A 7 9.12 25.60 11.39
C ASN A 7 8.48 25.64 12.79
N ILE A 8 9.06 24.89 13.72
CA ILE A 8 8.58 24.71 15.09
C ILE A 8 8.61 26.02 15.89
N ALA A 9 9.61 26.88 15.65
CA ALA A 9 9.67 28.19 16.30
C ALA A 9 8.41 29.01 15.98
N LYS A 10 8.06 29.12 14.70
CA LYS A 10 6.88 29.84 14.22
C LYS A 10 5.59 29.22 14.74
N ASP A 11 5.47 27.89 14.69
CA ASP A 11 4.26 27.18 15.08
C ASP A 11 3.99 27.28 16.61
N LEU A 12 5.05 27.36 17.42
CA LEU A 12 4.97 27.60 18.87
C LEU A 12 4.93 29.08 19.25
N GLY A 13 5.02 30.00 18.29
CA GLY A 13 5.06 31.45 18.54
C GLY A 13 6.33 31.93 19.25
N LEU A 14 7.45 31.24 19.07
CA LEU A 14 8.75 31.54 19.67
C LEU A 14 9.70 32.15 18.63
N THR A 15 10.61 33.00 19.11
CA THR A 15 11.78 33.45 18.33
C THR A 15 12.84 32.35 18.29
N ARG A 16 13.80 32.49 17.36
CA ARG A 16 14.90 31.52 17.21
C ARG A 16 15.84 31.57 18.42
N GLU A 17 16.03 32.77 18.95
CA GLU A 17 16.81 33.07 20.14
C GLU A 17 16.17 32.42 21.37
N GLU A 18 14.85 32.53 21.53
CA GLU A 18 14.12 31.85 22.60
C GLU A 18 14.23 30.34 22.46
N LEU A 19 14.06 29.79 21.26
CA LEU A 19 14.12 28.34 21.05
C LEU A 19 15.50 27.77 21.42
N SER A 20 16.58 28.47 21.05
CA SER A 20 17.94 28.09 21.45
C SER A 20 18.21 28.34 22.95
N ALA A 21 17.78 29.47 23.51
CA ALA A 21 17.98 29.82 24.92
C ALA A 21 17.26 28.84 25.86
N ARG A 22 16.10 28.34 25.43
CA ARG A 22 15.30 27.35 26.16
C ARG A 22 15.74 25.90 25.88
N GLN A 23 16.85 25.69 25.17
CA GLN A 23 17.43 24.38 24.85
C GLN A 23 16.43 23.41 24.22
N ALA A 24 15.69 23.90 23.22
CA ALA A 24 14.67 23.11 22.57
C ALA A 24 15.25 21.83 21.93
N ARG A 25 14.62 20.69 22.23
CA ARG A 25 15.00 19.40 21.64
C ARG A 25 13.79 18.53 21.35
N LEU A 26 13.97 17.61 20.41
CA LEU A 26 12.98 16.57 20.12
C LEU A 26 13.18 15.38 21.05
N VAL A 27 12.07 14.81 21.48
CA VAL A 27 11.97 13.53 22.18
C VAL A 27 11.12 12.61 21.30
N HIS A 28 11.64 11.42 21.01
CA HIS A 28 10.98 10.43 20.15
C HIS A 28 10.57 9.22 20.98
N GLU A 29 9.49 8.55 20.58
CA GLU A 29 8.99 7.34 21.28
C GLU A 29 9.83 6.07 20.98
N GLY A 30 10.79 6.13 20.05
CA GLY A 30 11.63 4.99 19.63
C GLY A 30 13.11 5.30 19.49
N GLU A 31 13.92 4.27 19.20
CA GLU A 31 15.39 4.39 19.10
C GLU A 31 15.86 5.14 17.85
N LYS A 32 15.15 4.97 16.72
CA LYS A 32 15.49 5.66 15.46
C LYS A 32 14.97 7.10 15.46
N GLN A 33 15.85 8.03 15.11
CA GLN A 33 15.55 9.46 15.05
C GLN A 33 15.33 9.90 13.59
N TYR A 34 14.08 9.80 13.13
CA TYR A 34 13.70 10.17 11.76
C TYR A 34 13.67 11.67 11.51
N LEU A 35 13.44 12.47 12.56
CA LEU A 35 13.31 13.92 12.50
C LEU A 35 14.38 14.58 13.36
N GLN A 36 14.76 15.80 12.99
CA GLN A 36 15.71 16.61 13.72
C GLN A 36 15.23 18.06 13.77
N LEU A 37 15.33 18.69 14.94
CA LEU A 37 15.08 20.11 15.12
C LEU A 37 16.41 20.85 15.02
N ASN A 38 16.48 21.87 14.15
CA ASN A 38 17.57 22.81 14.14
C ASN A 38 17.26 23.95 15.13
N PRO A 39 17.95 24.06 16.27
CA PRO A 39 17.63 25.05 17.29
C PRO A 39 17.93 26.49 16.86
N HIS A 40 18.78 26.69 15.84
CA HIS A 40 19.14 28.02 15.34
C HIS A 40 18.16 28.57 14.32
N THR A 41 17.48 27.70 13.56
CA THR A 41 16.50 28.13 12.55
C THR A 41 15.06 27.88 12.99
N GLY A 42 14.85 26.97 13.94
CA GLY A 42 13.55 26.46 14.34
C GLY A 42 12.99 25.41 13.39
N ASP A 43 13.74 24.98 12.37
CA ASP A 43 13.24 24.06 11.36
C ASP A 43 13.28 22.62 11.85
N LEU A 44 12.17 21.92 11.65
CA LEU A 44 12.09 20.47 11.70
C LEU A 44 12.48 19.92 10.33
N VAL A 45 13.48 19.05 10.29
CA VAL A 45 13.99 18.44 9.06
C VAL A 45 14.04 16.92 9.15
N VAL A 46 13.95 16.28 8.01
CA VAL A 46 14.09 14.82 7.88
C VAL A 46 15.56 14.41 8.06
N ARG A 47 15.86 13.63 9.09
CA ARG A 47 17.21 13.12 9.37
C ARG A 47 17.49 11.81 8.65
N GLU A 48 16.54 10.89 8.65
CA GLU A 48 16.66 9.57 8.03
C GLU A 48 15.54 9.33 7.02
N GLN A 49 15.75 8.41 6.08
CA GLN A 49 14.68 8.01 5.17
C GLN A 49 13.58 7.31 5.97
N MET A 50 12.34 7.70 5.72
CA MET A 50 11.16 7.11 6.32
C MET A 50 10.50 6.26 5.25
N ASP A 51 10.50 4.96 5.48
CA ASP A 51 9.78 3.98 4.68
C ASP A 51 8.44 3.72 5.40
N ARG A 52 7.32 4.01 4.72
CA ARG A 52 6.00 3.99 5.36
C ARG A 52 5.56 2.54 5.59
N GLU A 53 5.90 1.66 4.68
CA GLU A 53 5.61 0.24 4.68
C GLU A 53 6.33 -0.45 5.84
N GLU A 54 7.59 -0.08 6.13
CA GLU A 54 8.32 -0.56 7.30
C GLU A 54 7.78 0.02 8.62
N LEU A 55 7.40 1.30 8.63
CA LEU A 55 6.98 2.02 9.84
C LEU A 55 5.56 1.65 10.31
N CYS A 56 4.64 1.52 9.37
CA CYS A 56 3.20 1.41 9.64
C CYS A 56 2.56 0.19 8.96
N GLY A 57 3.25 -0.43 8.00
CA GLY A 57 2.72 -1.54 7.21
C GLY A 57 1.44 -1.14 6.51
N GLN A 58 0.34 -1.77 6.89
CA GLN A 58 -0.98 -1.58 6.27
C GLN A 58 -1.89 -0.67 7.12
N SER A 59 -1.35 -0.07 8.19
CA SER A 59 -2.10 0.80 9.08
C SER A 59 -2.24 2.20 8.49
N GLU A 60 -3.47 2.69 8.38
CA GLU A 60 -3.78 4.08 8.02
C GLU A 60 -4.61 4.76 9.12
N PRO A 61 -4.26 5.99 9.55
CA PRO A 61 -3.13 6.80 9.08
C PRO A 61 -1.78 6.36 9.66
N CYS A 62 -0.69 6.66 8.95
CA CYS A 62 0.69 6.44 9.44
C CYS A 62 1.21 7.71 10.13
N LEU A 63 1.31 7.67 11.47
CA LEU A 63 1.64 8.83 12.29
C LEU A 63 2.95 8.62 13.06
N LEU A 64 3.92 9.51 12.84
CA LEU A 64 5.13 9.60 13.65
C LEU A 64 4.92 10.61 14.78
N ARG A 65 4.86 10.12 16.02
CA ARG A 65 4.67 10.94 17.21
C ARG A 65 6.00 11.35 17.83
N PHE A 66 6.05 12.59 18.31
CA PHE A 66 7.22 13.15 18.99
C PHE A 66 6.80 14.27 19.95
N GLU A 67 7.69 14.60 20.87
CA GLU A 67 7.51 15.74 21.77
C GLU A 67 8.62 16.77 21.55
N VAL A 68 8.25 18.05 21.52
CA VAL A 68 9.19 19.17 21.58
C VAL A 68 9.32 19.58 23.04
N LEU A 69 10.51 19.41 23.62
CA LEU A 69 10.81 19.79 24.99
C LEU A 69 11.59 21.09 25.01
N LEU A 70 11.16 22.04 25.84
CA LEU A 70 11.86 23.26 26.20
C LEU A 70 12.26 23.13 27.68
N GLU A 71 13.51 23.38 28.04
CA GLU A 71 14.03 23.04 29.38
C GLU A 71 13.91 24.19 30.39
N SER A 72 13.87 25.45 29.95
CA SER A 72 13.88 26.62 30.85
C SER A 72 12.87 27.70 30.41
N PRO A 73 11.67 27.82 31.04
CA PRO A 73 11.08 26.83 31.94
C PRO A 73 10.71 25.55 31.20
N LEU A 74 10.61 24.45 31.97
CA LEU A 74 10.24 23.15 31.44
C LEU A 74 8.83 23.18 30.82
N GLN A 75 8.74 22.94 29.52
CA GLN A 75 7.48 22.82 28.77
C GLN A 75 7.62 21.74 27.70
N SER A 76 6.56 20.98 27.46
CA SER A 76 6.51 19.92 26.46
C SER A 76 5.31 20.09 25.55
N PHE A 77 5.53 19.97 24.23
CA PHE A 77 4.48 20.01 23.23
C PHE A 77 4.46 18.70 22.46
N ARG A 78 3.32 18.00 22.46
CA ARG A 78 3.12 16.80 21.65
C ARG A 78 2.79 17.21 20.23
N ALA A 79 3.43 16.54 19.28
CA ALA A 79 3.20 16.75 17.86
C ALA A 79 3.29 15.42 17.12
N GLU A 80 2.73 15.40 15.92
CA GLU A 80 2.77 14.25 15.02
C GLU A 80 3.03 14.69 13.59
N VAL A 81 3.79 13.88 12.86
CA VAL A 81 3.91 13.99 11.40
C VAL A 81 3.11 12.85 10.79
N SER A 82 2.15 13.17 9.93
CA SER A 82 1.50 12.17 9.08
C SER A 82 2.38 11.86 7.89
N LEU A 83 2.69 10.59 7.69
CA LEU A 83 3.35 10.09 6.49
C LEU A 83 2.29 9.73 5.46
N THR A 84 2.42 10.33 4.27
CA THR A 84 1.56 10.02 3.13
C THR A 84 2.23 8.93 2.30
N ASP A 85 1.44 7.92 1.95
CA ASP A 85 1.83 6.84 1.05
C ASP A 85 2.18 7.34 -0.36
N ILE A 86 3.16 6.70 -0.98
CA ILE A 86 3.56 6.95 -2.37
C ILE A 86 3.41 5.65 -3.16
N ASN A 87 3.04 5.73 -4.45
CA ASN A 87 2.93 4.54 -5.30
C ASN A 87 4.34 4.03 -5.69
N ASP A 88 5.02 3.34 -4.79
CA ASP A 88 6.37 2.82 -4.98
C ASP A 88 6.48 1.29 -4.98
N HIS A 89 5.40 0.57 -4.66
CA HIS A 89 5.24 -0.85 -4.97
C HIS A 89 4.38 -1.04 -6.23
N ALA A 90 4.25 -2.28 -6.68
CA ALA A 90 3.35 -2.62 -7.77
C ALA A 90 2.65 -3.92 -7.37
N PRO A 91 1.42 -4.17 -7.85
CA PRO A 91 0.77 -5.45 -7.58
C PRO A 91 1.61 -6.63 -8.06
N VAL A 92 1.82 -7.65 -7.23
CA VAL A 92 2.60 -8.86 -7.56
C VAL A 92 1.80 -10.12 -7.25
N PHE A 93 1.68 -11.01 -8.23
CA PHE A 93 1.23 -12.38 -7.99
C PHE A 93 2.39 -13.22 -7.44
N LEU A 94 2.12 -14.00 -6.38
CA LEU A 94 3.10 -14.90 -5.78
C LEU A 94 3.60 -15.94 -6.79
N ASN A 95 2.67 -16.47 -7.59
CA ASN A 95 2.95 -17.43 -8.65
C ASN A 95 2.80 -16.77 -10.03
N LYS A 96 3.76 -17.01 -10.92
CA LYS A 96 3.67 -16.56 -12.33
C LYS A 96 2.63 -17.33 -13.14
N GLU A 97 2.25 -18.52 -12.67
CA GLU A 97 1.20 -19.36 -13.22
C GLU A 97 0.25 -19.80 -12.11
N ILE A 98 -1.05 -19.59 -12.32
CA ILE A 98 -2.14 -19.98 -11.42
C ILE A 98 -2.90 -21.12 -12.10
N VAL A 99 -2.80 -22.32 -11.54
CA VAL A 99 -3.46 -23.51 -12.08
C VAL A 99 -4.81 -23.71 -11.41
N LEU A 100 -5.89 -23.70 -12.20
CA LEU A 100 -7.24 -24.04 -11.76
C LEU A 100 -7.64 -25.39 -12.36
N LYS A 101 -8.29 -26.22 -11.56
CA LYS A 101 -8.87 -27.48 -12.03
C LYS A 101 -10.39 -27.38 -11.90
N ILE A 102 -11.08 -27.35 -13.04
CA ILE A 102 -12.52 -27.09 -13.10
C ILE A 102 -13.19 -28.28 -13.79
N PRO A 103 -14.21 -28.91 -13.19
CA PRO A 103 -14.93 -29.98 -13.86
C PRO A 103 -15.70 -29.46 -15.06
N GLU A 104 -15.81 -30.25 -16.13
CA GLU A 104 -16.59 -29.88 -17.30
C GLU A 104 -18.08 -29.70 -16.98
N SER A 105 -18.55 -30.41 -15.94
CA SER A 105 -19.90 -30.28 -15.38
C SER A 105 -20.15 -28.97 -14.63
N ALA A 106 -19.16 -28.07 -14.52
CA ALA A 106 -19.34 -26.75 -13.94
C ALA A 106 -20.37 -25.94 -14.74
N MET A 107 -21.41 -25.48 -14.05
CA MET A 107 -22.45 -24.67 -14.66
C MET A 107 -21.93 -23.26 -14.98
N PRO A 108 -22.38 -22.65 -16.10
CA PRO A 108 -22.20 -21.21 -16.31
C PRO A 108 -22.68 -20.41 -15.09
N GLU A 109 -22.08 -19.24 -14.89
CA GLU A 109 -22.17 -18.39 -13.69
C GLU A 109 -21.47 -18.94 -12.43
N ALA A 110 -20.89 -20.15 -12.47
CA ALA A 110 -20.04 -20.64 -11.39
C ALA A 110 -18.82 -19.71 -11.20
N ARG A 111 -18.49 -19.45 -9.93
CA ARG A 111 -17.41 -18.53 -9.53
C ARG A 111 -16.28 -19.26 -8.83
N PHE A 112 -15.05 -18.89 -9.19
CA PHE A 112 -13.82 -19.46 -8.67
C PHE A 112 -12.97 -18.33 -8.10
N LEU A 113 -12.63 -18.43 -6.81
CA LEU A 113 -11.77 -17.46 -6.16
C LEU A 113 -10.35 -17.56 -6.72
N LEU A 114 -9.76 -16.44 -7.11
CA LEU A 114 -8.36 -16.38 -7.55
C LEU A 114 -7.44 -16.00 -6.39
N GLU A 115 -6.22 -16.51 -6.42
CA GLU A 115 -5.14 -15.99 -5.60
C GLU A 115 -4.95 -14.50 -5.94
N SER A 116 -5.02 -13.65 -4.92
CA SER A 116 -4.94 -12.20 -5.10
C SER A 116 -3.50 -11.75 -5.26
N ALA A 117 -3.27 -10.79 -6.16
CA ALA A 117 -2.00 -10.06 -6.18
C ALA A 117 -1.81 -9.29 -4.87
N GLN A 118 -0.56 -9.20 -4.43
CA GLN A 118 -0.16 -8.50 -3.22
C GLN A 118 0.41 -7.13 -3.59
N ASP A 119 0.06 -6.13 -2.80
CA ASP A 119 0.52 -4.77 -2.94
C ASP A 119 0.73 -4.21 -1.52
N SER A 120 1.90 -3.63 -1.27
CA SER A 120 2.28 -3.15 0.06
C SER A 120 1.83 -1.72 0.32
N ASP A 121 1.48 -1.01 -0.75
CA ASP A 121 0.94 0.34 -0.71
C ASP A 121 -0.49 0.31 -0.15
N VAL A 122 -1.01 1.48 0.23
CA VAL A 122 -2.31 1.62 0.91
C VAL A 122 -3.22 2.58 0.16
N GLY A 123 -4.47 2.72 0.64
CA GLY A 123 -5.46 3.57 -0.01
C GLY A 123 -5.57 3.34 -1.52
N ASN A 124 -5.41 4.42 -2.28
CA ASN A 124 -5.54 4.41 -3.75
C ASN A 124 -4.31 3.85 -4.48
N ASN A 125 -3.13 3.84 -3.84
CA ASN A 125 -1.92 3.27 -4.45
C ASN A 125 -1.88 1.74 -4.32
N SER A 126 -2.72 1.16 -3.44
CA SER A 126 -2.92 -0.29 -3.42
C SER A 126 -3.69 -0.77 -4.66
N LEU A 127 -3.56 -2.06 -4.96
CA LEU A 127 -4.38 -2.81 -5.91
C LEU A 127 -5.87 -2.37 -5.94
N GLN A 128 -6.34 -1.92 -7.10
CA GLN A 128 -7.73 -1.49 -7.30
C GLN A 128 -8.55 -2.39 -8.21
N HIS A 129 -7.93 -2.98 -9.24
CA HIS A 129 -8.67 -3.63 -10.32
C HIS A 129 -7.93 -4.85 -10.88
N TYR A 130 -8.70 -5.84 -11.33
CA TYR A 130 -8.22 -6.97 -12.11
C TYR A 130 -8.87 -7.04 -13.49
N SER A 131 -8.07 -7.36 -14.50
CA SER A 131 -8.53 -7.69 -15.85
C SER A 131 -7.93 -9.01 -16.32
N ILE A 132 -8.57 -9.63 -17.32
CA ILE A 132 -8.05 -10.83 -18.00
C ILE A 132 -7.98 -10.57 -19.49
N SER A 133 -7.08 -11.24 -20.19
CA SER A 133 -7.07 -11.23 -21.65
C SER A 133 -8.33 -11.89 -22.21
N SER A 134 -8.76 -11.45 -23.38
CA SER A 134 -9.92 -12.00 -24.09
C SER A 134 -9.81 -13.52 -24.22
N ASN A 135 -10.89 -14.21 -23.88
CA ASN A 135 -11.05 -15.65 -23.98
C ASN A 135 -12.56 -15.99 -24.11
N ASP A 136 -12.88 -17.21 -24.50
CA ASP A 136 -14.27 -17.61 -24.80
C ASP A 136 -15.09 -18.08 -23.60
N TYR A 137 -14.45 -18.32 -22.45
CA TYR A 137 -15.04 -19.10 -21.36
C TYR A 137 -15.22 -18.34 -20.05
N PHE A 138 -14.40 -17.33 -19.78
CA PHE A 138 -14.30 -16.73 -18.46
C PHE A 138 -14.37 -15.21 -18.49
N ARG A 139 -14.96 -14.65 -17.44
CA ARG A 139 -14.94 -13.24 -17.08
C ARG A 139 -14.33 -13.08 -15.69
N ILE A 140 -13.78 -11.91 -15.40
CA ILE A 140 -13.23 -11.60 -14.08
C ILE A 140 -14.04 -10.50 -13.40
N TYR A 141 -14.25 -10.65 -12.11
CA TYR A 141 -14.91 -9.66 -11.27
C TYR A 141 -13.99 -9.27 -10.12
N THR A 142 -13.75 -7.97 -9.99
CA THR A 142 -13.05 -7.42 -8.83
C THR A 142 -14.04 -7.19 -7.70
N GLN A 143 -13.77 -7.78 -6.54
CA GLN A 143 -14.58 -7.64 -5.33
C GLN A 143 -13.78 -6.93 -4.24
N ARG A 144 -14.48 -6.43 -3.21
CA ARG A 144 -13.89 -5.70 -2.08
C ARG A 144 -14.22 -6.43 -0.78
N ARG A 145 -13.21 -6.70 0.03
CA ARG A 145 -13.37 -7.23 1.39
C ARG A 145 -13.76 -6.12 2.37
N SER A 146 -14.20 -6.50 3.56
CA SER A 146 -14.51 -5.58 4.66
C SER A 146 -13.29 -4.77 5.12
N ASP A 147 -12.09 -5.33 5.01
CA ASP A 147 -10.81 -4.65 5.30
C ASP A 147 -10.37 -3.67 4.19
N GLY A 148 -11.16 -3.53 3.12
CA GLY A 148 -10.87 -2.66 1.99
C GLY A 148 -10.07 -3.31 0.86
N ARG A 149 -9.44 -4.48 1.09
CA ARG A 149 -8.60 -5.13 0.09
C ARG A 149 -9.41 -5.68 -1.08
N ARG A 150 -8.82 -5.64 -2.27
CA ARG A 150 -9.41 -6.18 -3.50
C ARG A 150 -9.02 -7.62 -3.71
N TYR A 151 -9.97 -8.42 -4.19
CA TYR A 151 -9.73 -9.78 -4.64
C TYR A 151 -10.51 -10.04 -5.93
N ALA A 152 -10.14 -11.10 -6.65
CA ALA A 152 -10.78 -11.45 -7.91
C ALA A 152 -11.53 -12.77 -7.83
N GLU A 153 -12.69 -12.80 -8.48
CA GLU A 153 -13.45 -14.01 -8.78
C GLU A 153 -13.48 -14.20 -10.30
N LEU A 154 -13.11 -15.39 -10.75
CA LEU A 154 -13.27 -15.83 -12.13
C LEU A 154 -14.65 -16.46 -12.27
N MET A 155 -15.45 -15.99 -13.22
CA MET A 155 -16.79 -16.51 -13.49
C MET A 155 -16.80 -17.24 -14.84
N LEU A 156 -17.38 -18.43 -14.86
CA LEU A 156 -17.57 -19.19 -16.08
C LEU A 156 -18.76 -18.62 -16.89
N ASP A 157 -18.51 -18.12 -18.09
CA ASP A 157 -19.51 -17.54 -18.99
C ASP A 157 -20.10 -18.58 -19.95
N ARG A 158 -19.31 -19.61 -20.30
CA ARG A 158 -19.72 -20.70 -21.20
C ARG A 158 -19.32 -22.06 -20.65
N ALA A 159 -20.15 -23.07 -20.92
CA ALA A 159 -19.86 -24.45 -20.49
C ALA A 159 -18.52 -24.94 -21.05
N LEU A 160 -17.81 -25.70 -20.22
CA LEU A 160 -16.57 -26.37 -20.59
C LEU A 160 -16.90 -27.72 -21.25
N ASP A 161 -15.95 -28.24 -22.02
CA ASP A 161 -16.05 -29.52 -22.71
C ASP A 161 -14.64 -30.05 -22.86
N ARG A 162 -14.30 -31.09 -22.09
CA ARG A 162 -12.93 -31.59 -22.00
C ARG A 162 -12.49 -32.20 -23.33
N GLU A 163 -13.38 -32.86 -24.06
CA GLU A 163 -13.11 -33.46 -25.37
C GLU A 163 -12.79 -32.41 -26.44
N LYS A 164 -13.44 -31.23 -26.38
CA LYS A 164 -13.17 -30.12 -27.29
C LYS A 164 -11.93 -29.33 -26.91
N GLN A 165 -11.83 -28.93 -25.65
CA GLN A 165 -10.75 -28.11 -25.15
C GLN A 165 -10.38 -28.51 -23.71
N PRO A 166 -9.38 -29.40 -23.53
CA PRO A 166 -9.01 -29.90 -22.21
C PRO A 166 -8.29 -28.85 -21.35
N GLU A 167 -7.83 -27.76 -21.96
CA GLU A 167 -7.09 -26.70 -21.30
C GLU A 167 -7.40 -25.32 -21.89
N VAL A 168 -7.57 -24.34 -21.01
CA VAL A 168 -7.75 -22.93 -21.37
C VAL A 168 -6.69 -22.11 -20.65
N ALA A 169 -5.93 -21.30 -21.39
CA ALA A 169 -4.90 -20.45 -20.82
C ALA A 169 -5.09 -18.99 -21.24
N PHE A 170 -5.01 -18.06 -20.28
CA PHE A 170 -5.15 -16.62 -20.51
C PHE A 170 -4.42 -15.84 -19.42
N SER A 171 -4.05 -14.59 -19.72
CA SER A 171 -3.33 -13.75 -18.76
C SER A 171 -4.31 -13.02 -17.84
N VAL A 172 -3.95 -12.90 -16.55
CA VAL A 172 -4.58 -11.98 -15.60
C VAL A 172 -3.63 -10.83 -15.31
N MET A 173 -4.19 -9.62 -15.17
CA MET A 173 -3.48 -8.41 -14.81
C MET A 173 -4.14 -7.76 -13.60
N ALA A 174 -3.33 -7.46 -12.59
CA ALA A 174 -3.69 -6.68 -11.42
C ALA A 174 -3.15 -5.27 -11.60
N VAL A 175 -3.95 -4.24 -11.31
CA VAL A 175 -3.60 -2.83 -11.50
C VAL A 175 -3.93 -2.04 -10.24
N ASP A 176 -2.99 -1.21 -9.80
CA ASP A 176 -3.20 -0.25 -8.72
C ASP A 176 -4.04 0.96 -9.18
N GLY A 177 -4.30 1.90 -8.27
CA GLY A 177 -4.98 3.16 -8.58
C GLY A 177 -4.04 4.36 -8.68
N GLY A 178 -2.72 4.15 -8.63
CA GLY A 178 -1.74 5.23 -8.62
C GLY A 178 -1.68 6.01 -9.94
N SER A 179 -0.92 7.11 -9.94
CA SER A 179 -0.72 7.95 -11.14
C SER A 179 0.77 8.24 -11.34
N PRO A 180 1.44 7.60 -12.33
CA PRO A 180 0.90 6.60 -13.25
C PRO A 180 0.54 5.27 -12.55
N PRO A 181 -0.40 4.49 -13.10
CA PRO A 181 -0.75 3.20 -12.52
C PRO A 181 0.35 2.17 -12.77
N ARG A 182 0.56 1.27 -11.83
CA ARG A 182 1.45 0.11 -11.97
C ARG A 182 0.65 -1.18 -11.98
N SER A 183 1.25 -2.23 -12.54
CA SER A 183 0.56 -3.48 -12.77
C SER A 183 1.46 -4.69 -12.63
N GLY A 184 0.85 -5.83 -12.30
CA GLY A 184 1.48 -7.14 -12.31
C GLY A 184 0.63 -8.13 -13.09
N THR A 185 1.28 -9.13 -13.68
CA THR A 185 0.61 -10.15 -14.50
C THR A 185 0.99 -11.57 -14.08
N ALA A 186 0.07 -12.49 -14.33
CA ALA A 186 0.27 -13.93 -14.22
C ALA A 186 -0.50 -14.67 -15.32
N LEU A 187 -0.09 -15.89 -15.62
CA LEU A 187 -0.84 -16.80 -16.49
C LEU A 187 -1.86 -17.57 -15.66
N ILE A 188 -3.12 -17.61 -16.09
CA ILE A 188 -4.11 -18.55 -15.57
C ILE A 188 -4.16 -19.73 -16.53
N ARG A 189 -4.00 -20.93 -15.98
CA ARG A 189 -4.13 -22.20 -16.70
C ARG A 189 -5.26 -23.02 -16.08
N VAL A 190 -6.35 -23.14 -16.82
CA VAL A 190 -7.51 -23.95 -16.44
C VAL A 190 -7.38 -25.33 -17.07
N VAL A 191 -7.26 -26.36 -16.24
CA VAL A 191 -7.33 -27.77 -16.63
C VAL A 191 -8.76 -28.26 -16.44
N VAL A 192 -9.39 -28.69 -17.53
CA VAL A 192 -10.76 -29.21 -17.50
C VAL A 192 -10.73 -30.67 -17.02
N LEU A 193 -11.47 -30.95 -15.95
CA LEU A 193 -11.64 -32.31 -15.43
C LEU A 193 -12.89 -32.96 -16.02
N ASP A 194 -12.88 -34.30 -16.03
CA ASP A 194 -14.06 -35.14 -16.29
C ASP A 194 -15.15 -34.91 -15.22
#